data_AF-A0A355PNZ2-F1
#
_entry.id   AF-A0A355PNZ2-F1
#
_cell.length_a   1.000
_cell.length_b   1.000
_cell.length_c   1.000
_cell.angle_alpha   90.00
_cell.angle_beta   90.00
_cell.angle_gamma   90.00
#
_symmetry.space_group_name_H-M   'P 1'
#
loop_
_entity.id
_entity.type
_entity.pdbx_description
1 polymer ?
#
loop_
_entity_poly.entity_id
_entity_poly.type
_entity_poly.pdbx_seq_one_letter_code
_entity_poly.pdbx_strand_id
1 'polypeptide(L)'
;MKLRKKLIALSALTLSLIMVVPTFADNPIGWQKNETGWWYGTNATGTTWYHDGWQWIDGNKDGISECYYFDPNGYIVTNGKTPDGYDVNADGQWTINGVVQTIGAAAAQATGTANTNRPSSKEIIDYLYRGKSAELRNEAIGEIIDTSKPEWNNGVTNIYMIDDVGAPRWSHTHGGWYYLGYDNTDVEAVALNDEGYLLADTVTPDGYYVNKRGVLEIDGREVTHCEECLYTASSVNVPDPNHVDLSKYNDWEIGIGHSWRMSSFPYGKLIYNHVTGMDREQGGIGSNIVSHNDFGVCAVGNAENSYKHTKK
;
A
#
# COMPACT_ATOMS: atom_id res chain seq x y z
N MET A 1 38.27 30.64 1.90
CA MET A 1 37.99 29.28 2.43
C MET A 1 36.87 28.67 1.60
N LYS A 2 37.18 27.75 0.67
CA LYS A 2 36.21 27.15 -0.27
C LYS A 2 35.49 25.99 0.43
N LEU A 3 34.21 26.14 0.78
CA LEU A 3 33.38 25.02 1.24
C LEU A 3 33.04 24.11 0.05
N ARG A 4 33.50 22.87 0.11
CA ARG A 4 33.18 21.81 -0.86
C ARG A 4 31.73 21.37 -0.66
N LYS A 5 30.91 21.49 -1.71
CA LYS A 5 29.60 20.84 -1.80
C LYS A 5 29.81 19.32 -1.78
N LYS A 6 29.31 18.62 -0.77
CA LYS A 6 29.22 17.15 -0.80
C LYS A 6 28.04 16.80 -1.70
N LEU A 7 28.32 16.33 -2.92
CA LEU A 7 27.37 15.52 -3.67
C LEU A 7 27.14 14.24 -2.87
N ILE A 8 25.91 13.98 -2.46
CA ILE A 8 25.49 12.63 -2.07
C ILE A 8 25.09 11.97 -3.39
N ALA A 9 25.96 11.07 -3.86
CA ALA A 9 25.78 10.31 -5.07
C ALA A 9 24.58 9.38 -4.93
N LEU A 10 23.73 9.34 -5.96
CA LEU A 10 22.82 8.23 -6.25
C LEU A 10 23.64 6.94 -6.30
N SER A 11 23.48 6.04 -5.35
CA SER A 11 23.94 4.67 -5.49
C SER A 11 22.85 3.87 -6.20
N ALA A 12 23.00 3.71 -7.52
CA ALA A 12 22.33 2.62 -8.24
C ALA A 12 22.85 1.31 -7.62
N LEU A 13 21.99 0.61 -6.89
CA LEU A 13 22.29 -0.74 -6.43
C LEU A 13 22.16 -1.66 -7.66
N THR A 14 23.21 -1.73 -8.48
CA THR A 14 23.32 -2.78 -9.50
C THR A 14 23.60 -4.09 -8.78
N LEU A 15 22.55 -4.76 -8.32
CA LEU A 15 22.65 -6.13 -7.85
C LEU A 15 22.84 -7.01 -9.09
N SER A 16 24.11 -7.26 -9.42
CA SER A 16 24.48 -8.16 -10.51
C SER A 16 23.99 -9.57 -10.18
N LEU A 17 23.12 -10.10 -11.03
CA LEU A 17 22.70 -11.50 -11.03
C LEU A 17 23.92 -12.42 -11.18
N ILE A 18 24.38 -13.01 -10.08
CA ILE A 18 25.14 -14.27 -10.15
C ILE A 18 24.08 -15.38 -10.12
N MET A 19 23.54 -15.70 -11.30
CA MET A 19 22.68 -16.87 -11.44
C MET A 19 23.53 -18.12 -11.28
N VAL A 20 23.57 -18.67 -10.07
CA VAL A 20 24.06 -20.03 -9.85
C VAL A 20 23.04 -20.94 -10.53
N VAL A 21 23.41 -21.56 -11.65
CA VAL A 21 22.61 -22.58 -12.32
C VAL A 21 22.98 -23.93 -11.69
N PRO A 22 22.12 -24.56 -10.87
CA PRO A 22 22.31 -25.97 -10.57
C PRO A 22 21.90 -26.73 -11.83
N THR A 23 22.86 -27.27 -12.55
CA THR A 23 22.61 -28.24 -13.63
C THR A 23 22.16 -29.56 -13.01
N PHE A 24 20.88 -29.65 -12.66
CA PHE A 24 20.19 -30.91 -12.44
C PHE A 24 19.01 -30.96 -13.40
N ALA A 25 18.90 -32.06 -14.13
CA ALA A 25 17.75 -32.33 -14.98
C ALA A 25 16.44 -32.30 -14.15
N ASP A 26 15.39 -31.75 -14.75
CA ASP A 26 13.97 -32.02 -14.49
C ASP A 26 13.32 -31.52 -13.18
N ASN A 27 13.52 -30.25 -12.81
CA ASN A 27 12.48 -29.54 -12.06
C ASN A 27 11.75 -28.55 -12.98
N PRO A 28 10.56 -28.90 -13.51
CA PRO A 28 9.80 -28.01 -14.38
C PRO A 28 9.11 -26.87 -13.62
N ILE A 29 9.21 -26.81 -12.28
CA ILE A 29 8.76 -25.66 -11.47
C ILE A 29 9.90 -24.66 -11.35
N GLY A 30 9.66 -23.42 -11.80
CA GLY A 30 10.63 -22.33 -11.74
C GLY A 30 10.99 -21.77 -13.11
N TRP A 31 12.03 -20.94 -13.13
CA TRP A 31 12.55 -20.33 -14.36
C TRP A 31 13.10 -21.36 -15.34
N GLN A 32 12.68 -21.23 -16.60
CA GLN A 32 13.09 -22.07 -17.71
C GLN A 32 13.47 -21.19 -18.91
N LYS A 33 14.35 -21.70 -19.79
CA LYS A 33 14.86 -20.95 -20.96
C LYS A 33 14.98 -21.82 -22.20
N ASN A 34 14.64 -21.25 -23.35
CA ASN A 34 14.89 -21.82 -24.67
C ASN A 34 15.33 -20.70 -25.65
N GLU A 35 15.32 -20.99 -26.95
CA GLU A 35 15.71 -20.05 -28.00
C GLU A 35 14.72 -18.87 -28.16
N THR A 36 13.45 -19.07 -27.81
CA THR A 36 12.41 -18.04 -27.88
C THR A 36 12.50 -17.06 -26.72
N GLY A 37 12.75 -17.54 -25.50
CA GLY A 37 12.83 -16.69 -24.34
C GLY A 37 12.80 -17.44 -23.01
N TRP A 38 12.53 -16.69 -21.94
CA TRP A 38 12.33 -17.22 -20.59
C TRP A 38 10.85 -17.38 -20.28
N TRP A 39 10.50 -18.45 -19.57
CA TRP A 39 9.16 -18.67 -19.00
C TRP A 39 9.29 -19.22 -17.58
N TYR A 40 8.18 -19.28 -16.86
CA TYR A 40 8.13 -19.79 -15.50
C TYR A 40 7.11 -20.92 -15.39
N GLY A 41 7.59 -22.14 -15.14
CA GLY A 41 6.73 -23.31 -14.96
C GLY A 41 6.14 -23.38 -13.54
N THR A 42 4.87 -23.77 -13.45
CA THR A 42 4.09 -23.72 -12.19
C THR A 42 3.70 -25.09 -11.65
N ASN A 43 4.03 -26.17 -12.36
CA ASN A 43 3.74 -27.53 -11.90
C ASN A 43 4.87 -28.52 -12.15
N ALA A 44 4.88 -29.60 -11.36
CA ALA A 44 5.91 -30.64 -11.40
C ALA A 44 5.86 -31.50 -12.67
N THR A 45 4.82 -31.37 -13.49
CA THR A 45 4.67 -32.12 -14.74
C THR A 45 5.10 -31.32 -15.98
N GLY A 46 5.47 -30.05 -15.84
CA GLY A 46 5.91 -29.18 -16.94
C GLY A 46 4.83 -28.86 -17.96
N THR A 47 3.56 -28.92 -17.55
CA THR A 47 2.41 -28.70 -18.44
C THR A 47 1.71 -27.35 -18.19
N THR A 48 2.07 -26.64 -17.13
CA THR A 48 1.53 -25.30 -16.83
C THR A 48 2.65 -24.30 -16.57
N TRP A 49 2.42 -23.07 -17.01
CA TRP A 49 3.33 -21.94 -16.86
C TRP A 49 2.51 -20.65 -16.73
N TYR A 50 3.15 -19.56 -16.28
CA TYR A 50 2.53 -18.24 -16.30
C TYR A 50 2.43 -17.70 -17.72
N HIS A 51 1.29 -17.08 -18.06
CA HIS A 51 1.02 -16.43 -19.34
C HIS A 51 -0.02 -15.31 -19.14
N ASP A 52 -0.16 -14.42 -20.13
CA ASP A 52 -1.20 -13.39 -20.18
C ASP A 52 -1.24 -12.43 -18.97
N GLY A 53 -0.09 -11.93 -18.52
CA GLY A 53 -0.07 -10.86 -17.52
C GLY A 53 1.14 -10.81 -16.62
N TRP A 54 1.04 -9.95 -15.61
CA TRP A 54 2.08 -9.68 -14.62
C TRP A 54 2.13 -10.73 -13.52
N GLN A 55 3.34 -11.13 -13.10
CA GLN A 55 3.57 -12.03 -11.98
C GLN A 55 4.74 -11.56 -11.13
N TRP A 56 4.57 -11.64 -9.81
CA TRP A 56 5.63 -11.44 -8.83
C TRP A 56 6.31 -12.77 -8.55
N ILE A 57 7.62 -12.84 -8.81
CA ILE A 57 8.39 -14.09 -8.71
C ILE A 57 9.63 -13.86 -7.86
N ASP A 58 9.67 -14.53 -6.70
CA ASP A 58 10.89 -14.72 -5.90
C ASP A 58 11.72 -15.86 -6.50
N GLY A 59 12.39 -15.53 -7.61
CA GLY A 59 13.10 -16.52 -8.44
C GLY A 59 14.36 -17.07 -7.79
N ASN A 60 15.01 -16.25 -6.96
CA ASN A 60 16.24 -16.60 -6.24
C ASN A 60 15.97 -17.09 -4.80
N LYS A 61 14.70 -17.05 -4.36
CA LYS A 61 14.24 -17.49 -3.04
C LYS A 61 14.86 -16.67 -1.90
N ASP A 62 15.11 -15.39 -2.14
CA ASP A 62 15.65 -14.46 -1.14
C ASP A 62 14.57 -13.71 -0.36
N GLY A 63 13.29 -14.00 -0.64
CA GLY A 63 12.14 -13.35 -0.05
C GLY A 63 11.72 -12.07 -0.76
N ILE A 64 12.44 -11.65 -1.82
CA ILE A 64 12.15 -10.49 -2.65
C ILE A 64 11.68 -11.00 -4.02
N SER A 65 10.44 -10.72 -4.35
CA SER A 65 9.86 -10.97 -5.67
C SER A 65 10.04 -9.76 -6.58
N GLU A 66 10.51 -9.96 -7.80
CA GLU A 66 10.38 -8.95 -8.86
C GLU A 66 9.16 -9.22 -9.74
N CYS A 67 8.66 -8.18 -10.40
CA CYS A 67 7.49 -8.27 -11.27
C CYS A 67 7.90 -8.48 -12.74
N TYR A 68 7.31 -9.46 -13.39
CA TYR A 68 7.59 -9.83 -14.78
C TYR A 68 6.29 -9.93 -15.57
N TYR A 69 6.26 -9.44 -16.81
CA TYR A 69 5.12 -9.57 -17.70
C TYR A 69 5.29 -10.75 -18.64
N PHE A 70 4.32 -11.66 -18.63
CA PHE A 70 4.26 -12.82 -19.51
C PHE A 70 3.32 -12.56 -20.68
N ASP A 71 3.82 -12.79 -21.89
CA ASP A 71 3.03 -12.71 -23.12
C ASP A 71 1.99 -13.86 -23.20
N PRO A 72 1.08 -13.83 -24.21
CA PRO A 72 0.09 -14.90 -24.38
C PRO A 72 0.65 -16.30 -24.63
N ASN A 73 1.92 -16.40 -25.03
CA ASN A 73 2.61 -17.68 -25.22
C ASN A 73 3.35 -18.14 -23.94
N GLY A 74 3.39 -17.30 -22.90
CA GLY A 74 4.06 -17.57 -21.62
C GLY A 74 5.52 -17.14 -21.55
N TYR A 75 6.01 -16.33 -22.49
CA TYR A 75 7.36 -15.79 -22.44
C TYR A 75 7.39 -14.41 -21.81
N ILE A 76 8.43 -14.10 -21.05
CA ILE A 76 8.57 -12.77 -20.49
C ILE A 76 8.99 -11.74 -21.55
N VAL A 77 8.48 -10.52 -21.41
CA VAL A 77 8.97 -9.37 -22.18
C VAL A 77 10.27 -8.87 -21.55
N THR A 78 11.29 -8.59 -22.35
CA THR A 78 12.59 -8.07 -21.89
C THR A 78 13.01 -6.85 -22.70
N ASN A 79 13.78 -5.95 -22.07
CA ASN A 79 14.43 -4.79 -22.67
C ASN A 79 13.49 -3.94 -23.56
N GLY A 80 12.35 -3.52 -23.01
CA GLY A 80 11.33 -2.86 -23.82
C GLY A 80 10.11 -2.43 -23.04
N LYS A 81 9.00 -2.27 -23.77
CA LYS A 81 7.70 -1.94 -23.21
C LYS A 81 6.75 -3.12 -23.32
N THR A 82 5.99 -3.36 -22.27
CA THR A 82 4.89 -4.32 -22.26
C THR A 82 3.70 -3.78 -23.07
N PRO A 83 2.74 -4.62 -23.49
CA PRO A 83 1.58 -4.19 -24.28
C PRO A 83 0.71 -3.12 -23.61
N ASP A 84 0.71 -3.08 -22.28
CA ASP A 84 0.04 -2.09 -21.43
C ASP A 84 0.89 -0.83 -21.14
N GLY A 85 2.11 -0.75 -21.69
CA GLY A 85 2.92 0.47 -21.77
C GLY A 85 4.00 0.66 -20.70
N TYR A 86 4.17 -0.30 -19.79
CA TYR A 86 5.18 -0.24 -18.73
C TYR A 86 6.56 -0.65 -19.23
N ASP A 87 7.60 -0.08 -18.63
CA ASP A 87 9.00 -0.36 -18.98
C ASP A 87 9.53 -1.59 -18.23
N VAL A 88 10.21 -2.48 -18.95
CA VAL A 88 10.96 -3.61 -18.38
C VAL A 88 12.43 -3.54 -18.75
N ASN A 89 13.31 -3.87 -17.81
CA ASN A 89 14.76 -3.86 -18.03
C ASN A 89 15.24 -5.07 -18.86
N ALA A 90 16.55 -5.20 -19.06
CA ALA A 90 17.15 -6.29 -19.82
C ALA A 90 16.87 -7.69 -19.24
N ASP A 91 16.59 -7.77 -17.94
CA ASP A 91 16.24 -9.00 -17.22
C ASP A 91 14.72 -9.26 -17.20
N GLY A 92 13.92 -8.39 -17.82
CA GLY A 92 12.45 -8.50 -17.90
C GLY A 92 11.70 -7.99 -16.68
N GLN A 93 12.39 -7.36 -15.74
CA GLN A 93 11.82 -6.86 -14.51
C GLN A 93 11.13 -5.52 -14.76
N TRP A 94 9.93 -5.34 -14.21
CA TRP A 94 9.21 -4.08 -14.24
C TRP A 94 10.04 -2.96 -13.62
N THR A 95 10.12 -1.84 -14.32
CA THR A 95 10.79 -0.64 -13.84
C THR A 95 9.89 0.58 -13.92
N ILE A 96 10.07 1.48 -12.95
CA ILE A 96 9.55 2.84 -12.98
C ILE A 96 10.77 3.77 -12.94
N ASN A 97 10.93 4.62 -13.95
CA ASN A 97 12.08 5.53 -14.07
C ASN A 97 13.45 4.82 -13.94
N GLY A 98 13.56 3.58 -14.45
CA GLY A 98 14.78 2.76 -14.38
C GLY A 98 15.04 2.08 -13.04
N VAL A 99 14.11 2.16 -12.09
CA VAL A 99 14.18 1.48 -10.79
C VAL A 99 13.30 0.23 -10.83
N VAL A 100 13.89 -0.94 -10.52
CA VAL A 100 13.18 -2.23 -10.45
C VAL A 100 12.13 -2.21 -9.35
N GLN A 101 10.93 -2.66 -9.68
CA GLN A 101 9.83 -2.82 -8.73
C GLN A 101 9.92 -4.21 -8.09
N THR A 102 9.94 -4.24 -6.76
CA THR A 102 10.09 -5.46 -5.95
C THR A 102 9.04 -5.50 -4.85
N ILE A 103 8.44 -6.67 -4.59
CA ILE A 103 7.65 -6.97 -3.39
C ILE A 103 8.47 -7.90 -2.50
N GLY A 104 8.32 -7.85 -1.18
CA GLY A 104 9.05 -8.76 -0.27
C GLY A 104 10.39 -8.22 0.26
N ALA A 105 10.70 -6.95 -0.01
CA ALA A 105 11.80 -6.24 0.67
C ALA A 105 11.66 -6.16 2.21
N ALA A 106 10.52 -6.60 2.77
CA ALA A 106 10.32 -6.79 4.21
C ALA A 106 10.67 -8.22 4.73
N ALA A 107 10.90 -9.18 3.85
CA ALA A 107 11.19 -10.59 4.19
C ALA A 107 12.69 -10.95 4.13
N ALA A 108 13.55 -10.16 3.49
CA ALA A 108 15.01 -10.33 3.52
C ALA A 108 15.69 -9.88 4.84
N GLN A 109 14.89 -9.54 5.86
CA GLN A 109 15.29 -9.52 7.28
C GLN A 109 14.66 -10.70 8.04
N ALA A 110 14.50 -11.87 7.41
CA ALA A 110 13.95 -13.06 8.07
C ALA A 110 14.91 -14.25 8.12
N THR A 111 16.22 -14.04 7.95
CA THR A 111 17.23 -15.02 8.38
C THR A 111 18.01 -14.51 9.59
N GLY A 112 17.53 -14.89 10.78
CA GLY A 112 18.41 -15.15 11.91
C GLY A 112 18.92 -13.95 12.69
N THR A 113 18.08 -12.97 13.03
CA THR A 113 18.16 -12.20 14.28
C THR A 113 16.79 -11.63 14.55
N ALA A 114 16.27 -11.69 15.78
CA ALA A 114 15.10 -10.90 16.17
C ALA A 114 15.36 -9.45 15.74
N ASN A 115 14.53 -8.94 14.83
CA ASN A 115 14.66 -7.58 14.35
C ASN A 115 14.30 -6.67 15.52
N THR A 116 15.28 -6.22 16.31
CA THR A 116 15.10 -5.45 17.55
C THR A 116 14.44 -4.07 17.33
N ASN A 117 14.04 -3.77 16.09
CA ASN A 117 13.43 -2.51 15.68
C ASN A 117 11.91 -2.63 15.42
N ARG A 118 11.34 -3.84 15.38
CA ARG A 118 9.89 -4.02 15.24
C ARG A 118 9.20 -3.79 16.59
N PRO A 119 8.15 -2.96 16.65
CA PRO A 119 7.41 -2.76 17.88
C PRO A 119 6.72 -4.06 18.29
N SER A 120 6.57 -4.25 19.60
CA SER A 120 5.68 -5.28 20.15
C SER A 120 4.23 -5.01 19.78
N SER A 121 3.39 -6.04 19.82
CA SER A 121 1.95 -5.88 19.56
C SER A 121 1.32 -4.86 20.50
N LYS A 122 1.79 -4.80 21.76
CA LYS A 122 1.38 -3.78 22.72
C LYS A 122 1.72 -2.36 22.25
N GLU A 123 2.93 -2.12 21.76
CA GLU A 123 3.36 -0.81 21.27
C GLU A 123 2.60 -0.39 20.01
N ILE A 124 2.22 -1.35 19.16
CA ILE A 124 1.33 -1.08 18.02
C ILE A 124 -0.04 -0.63 18.50
N ILE A 125 -0.65 -1.34 19.45
CA ILE A 125 -1.96 -0.94 20.00
C ILE A 125 -1.89 0.40 20.75
N ASP A 126 -0.83 0.65 21.50
CA ASP A 126 -0.62 1.95 22.15
C ASP A 126 -0.57 3.10 21.12
N TYR A 127 -0.02 2.84 19.92
CA TYR A 127 0.04 3.80 18.82
C TYR A 127 -1.32 3.98 18.14
N LEU A 128 -1.98 2.88 17.77
CA LEU A 128 -3.25 2.90 17.05
C LEU A 128 -4.39 3.49 17.89
N TYR A 129 -4.35 3.33 19.21
CA TYR A 129 -5.34 3.86 20.16
C TYR A 129 -4.79 5.02 21.01
N ARG A 130 -3.77 5.74 20.52
CA ARG A 130 -3.05 6.80 21.26
C ARG A 130 -3.94 7.91 21.82
N GLY A 131 -5.06 8.23 21.15
CA GLY A 131 -6.02 9.24 21.60
C GLY A 131 -7.12 8.72 22.54
N LYS A 132 -7.15 7.41 22.84
CA LYS A 132 -8.08 6.82 23.81
C LYS A 132 -7.53 6.88 25.24
N SER A 133 -8.36 6.59 26.25
CA SER A 133 -7.90 6.50 27.63
C SER A 133 -6.98 5.28 27.83
N ALA A 134 -6.13 5.30 28.86
CA ALA A 134 -5.28 4.16 29.17
C ALA A 134 -6.10 2.89 29.51
N GLU A 135 -7.28 3.06 30.08
CA GLU A 135 -8.22 1.97 30.39
C GLU A 135 -8.68 1.28 29.11
N LEU A 136 -9.18 2.04 28.13
CA LEU A 136 -9.63 1.50 26.83
C LEU A 136 -8.48 0.85 26.04
N ARG A 137 -7.26 1.41 26.13
CA ARG A 137 -6.09 0.77 25.50
C ARG A 137 -5.75 -0.57 26.13
N ASN A 138 -5.80 -0.66 27.46
CA ASN A 138 -5.51 -1.91 28.19
C ASN A 138 -6.58 -2.98 27.95
N GLU A 139 -7.85 -2.57 27.81
CA GLU A 139 -8.95 -3.45 27.40
C GLU A 139 -8.69 -4.02 26.01
N ALA A 140 -8.43 -3.14 25.02
CA ALA A 140 -8.07 -3.54 23.66
C ALA A 140 -6.90 -4.54 23.64
N ILE A 141 -5.80 -4.25 24.34
CA ILE A 141 -4.65 -5.16 24.49
C ILE A 141 -5.06 -6.56 24.98
N GLY A 142 -6.01 -6.64 25.91
CA GLY A 142 -6.48 -7.90 26.47
C GLY A 142 -7.40 -8.69 25.53
N GLU A 143 -8.08 -8.02 24.61
CA GLU A 143 -9.09 -8.62 23.73
C GLU A 143 -8.54 -8.98 22.35
N ILE A 144 -7.73 -8.10 21.75
CA ILE A 144 -7.37 -8.20 20.33
C ILE A 144 -6.01 -8.87 20.08
N ILE A 145 -5.19 -9.06 21.12
CA ILE A 145 -3.90 -9.76 20.99
C ILE A 145 -4.11 -11.27 21.15
N ASP A 146 -3.93 -12.00 20.06
CA ASP A 146 -3.95 -13.45 20.04
C ASP A 146 -2.62 -14.01 20.55
N THR A 147 -2.57 -14.28 21.85
CA THR A 147 -1.38 -14.84 22.52
C THR A 147 -1.03 -16.27 22.10
N SER A 148 -1.89 -16.95 21.32
CA SER A 148 -1.58 -18.26 20.75
C SER A 148 -0.70 -18.18 19.49
N LYS A 149 -0.57 -16.98 18.90
CA LYS A 149 0.23 -16.71 17.70
C LYS A 149 1.46 -15.86 18.04
N PRO A 150 2.56 -15.98 17.25
CA PRO A 150 3.72 -15.10 17.40
C PRO A 150 3.34 -13.65 17.06
N GLU A 151 3.93 -12.67 17.76
CA GLU A 151 3.65 -11.23 17.51
C GLU A 151 3.86 -10.82 16.05
N TRP A 152 4.78 -11.47 15.36
CA TRP A 152 5.13 -11.21 13.97
C TRP A 152 5.27 -12.50 13.17
N ASN A 153 4.61 -12.57 12.02
CA ASN A 153 4.71 -13.66 11.06
C ASN A 153 4.56 -13.12 9.63
N ASN A 154 5.68 -12.94 8.92
CA ASN A 154 5.71 -12.50 7.51
C ASN A 154 4.82 -11.30 7.19
N GLY A 155 4.92 -10.24 8.00
CA GLY A 155 4.14 -9.01 7.80
C GLY A 155 2.72 -9.05 8.36
N VAL A 156 2.32 -10.17 8.97
CA VAL A 156 1.07 -10.30 9.74
C VAL A 156 1.41 -10.28 11.22
N THR A 157 0.66 -9.50 12.00
CA THR A 157 0.79 -9.46 13.46
C THR A 157 -0.16 -10.46 14.13
N ASN A 158 0.01 -10.72 15.42
CA ASN A 158 -1.01 -11.45 16.21
C ASN A 158 -2.17 -10.56 16.70
N ILE A 159 -2.36 -9.39 16.10
CA ILE A 159 -3.42 -8.46 16.46
C ILE A 159 -4.63 -8.73 15.58
N TYR A 160 -5.66 -9.34 16.17
CA TYR A 160 -6.92 -9.68 15.52
C TYR A 160 -7.94 -8.56 15.75
N MET A 161 -8.24 -7.77 14.72
CA MET A 161 -9.03 -6.54 14.87
C MET A 161 -10.32 -6.53 14.04
N ILE A 162 -10.60 -7.59 13.28
CA ILE A 162 -11.77 -7.62 12.38
C ILE A 162 -13.10 -7.44 13.12
N ASP A 163 -13.20 -7.84 14.38
CA ASP A 163 -14.42 -7.59 15.17
C ASP A 163 -14.50 -6.14 15.65
N ASP A 164 -13.37 -5.50 15.94
CA ASP A 164 -13.27 -4.09 16.35
C ASP A 164 -13.54 -3.12 15.21
N VAL A 165 -12.96 -3.39 14.04
CA VAL A 165 -13.10 -2.51 12.85
C VAL A 165 -14.17 -2.98 11.87
N GLY A 166 -14.70 -4.20 12.02
CA GLY A 166 -15.56 -4.85 11.03
C GLY A 166 -16.98 -5.25 11.46
N ALA A 167 -17.36 -5.27 12.75
CA ALA A 167 -18.70 -5.74 13.15
C ALA A 167 -19.78 -4.62 13.23
N PRO A 168 -21.10 -4.93 13.03
CA PRO A 168 -21.70 -5.50 11.84
C PRO A 168 -22.90 -4.64 11.40
N ARG A 169 -22.75 -3.88 10.33
CA ARG A 169 -23.91 -3.39 9.55
C ARG A 169 -23.58 -3.08 8.09
N TRP A 170 -22.30 -2.89 7.75
CA TRP A 170 -21.90 -2.47 6.40
C TRP A 170 -20.52 -2.98 5.89
N SER A 171 -19.74 -3.74 6.68
CA SER A 171 -18.49 -4.32 6.16
C SER A 171 -18.81 -5.63 5.42
N HIS A 172 -18.40 -5.71 4.15
CA HIS A 172 -18.61 -6.87 3.28
C HIS A 172 -17.28 -7.57 2.92
N THR A 173 -16.21 -7.24 3.63
CA THR A 173 -14.84 -7.62 3.28
C THR A 173 -14.26 -8.50 4.38
N HIS A 174 -13.79 -9.69 4.00
CA HIS A 174 -12.96 -10.55 4.85
C HIS A 174 -11.53 -10.27 4.40
N GLY A 175 -10.83 -9.41 5.13
CA GLY A 175 -9.56 -8.83 4.68
C GLY A 175 -9.74 -7.60 3.76
N GLY A 176 -8.77 -6.69 3.80
CA GLY A 176 -8.82 -5.41 3.09
C GLY A 176 -8.39 -4.25 3.96
N TRP A 177 -8.84 -3.06 3.60
CA TRP A 177 -8.57 -1.80 4.28
C TRP A 177 -9.70 -1.40 5.20
N TYR A 178 -9.36 -0.83 6.35
CA TYR A 178 -10.28 -0.31 7.35
C TYR A 178 -9.76 1.04 7.83
N TYR A 179 -10.64 1.99 8.14
CA TYR A 179 -10.20 3.23 8.78
C TYR A 179 -10.42 3.13 10.27
N LEU A 180 -9.33 3.26 11.02
CA LEU A 180 -9.32 3.21 12.46
C LEU A 180 -9.18 4.62 13.03
N GLY A 181 -10.13 5.01 13.88
CA GLY A 181 -10.05 6.28 14.60
C GLY A 181 -9.12 6.21 15.80
N TYR A 182 -8.02 6.96 15.75
CA TYR A 182 -7.05 7.01 16.85
C TYR A 182 -7.39 8.06 17.91
N ASP A 183 -8.20 9.07 17.57
CA ASP A 183 -8.80 10.02 18.51
C ASP A 183 -10.30 10.23 18.24
N ASN A 184 -10.85 11.43 18.47
CA ASN A 184 -12.26 11.75 18.24
C ASN A 184 -12.54 12.39 16.87
N THR A 185 -11.50 12.72 16.12
CA THR A 185 -11.58 13.52 14.89
C THR A 185 -10.83 12.84 13.75
N ASP A 186 -9.72 12.16 14.04
CA ASP A 186 -8.80 11.64 13.05
C ASP A 186 -8.84 10.11 12.93
N VAL A 187 -8.64 9.64 11.71
CA VAL A 187 -8.64 8.23 11.32
C VAL A 187 -7.45 7.90 10.40
N GLU A 188 -6.98 6.67 10.48
CA GLU A 188 -5.87 6.13 9.69
C GLU A 188 -6.31 4.86 8.96
N ALA A 189 -5.82 4.66 7.73
CA ALA A 189 -6.08 3.42 7.01
C ALA A 189 -5.14 2.31 7.52
N VAL A 190 -5.73 1.20 7.97
CA VAL A 190 -5.05 -0.04 8.35
C VAL A 190 -5.48 -1.18 7.44
N ALA A 191 -4.61 -2.17 7.24
CA ALA A 191 -4.92 -3.33 6.40
C ALA A 191 -5.00 -4.61 7.24
N LEU A 192 -6.03 -5.42 7.01
CA LEU A 192 -6.20 -6.74 7.63
C LEU A 192 -6.11 -7.83 6.57
N ASN A 193 -5.49 -8.96 6.89
CA ASN A 193 -5.56 -10.15 6.05
C ASN A 193 -6.97 -10.79 6.07
N ASP A 194 -7.20 -11.80 5.25
CA ASP A 194 -8.49 -12.50 5.13
C ASP A 194 -8.94 -13.19 6.44
N GLU A 195 -7.99 -13.48 7.33
CA GLU A 195 -8.26 -14.02 8.67
C GLU A 195 -8.61 -12.94 9.71
N GLY A 196 -8.51 -11.66 9.37
CA GLY A 196 -8.82 -10.54 10.28
C GLY A 196 -7.66 -10.00 11.11
N TYR A 197 -6.43 -10.42 10.82
CA TYR A 197 -5.22 -9.97 11.52
C TYR A 197 -4.57 -8.78 10.82
N LEU A 198 -4.07 -7.83 11.62
CA LEU A 198 -3.41 -6.63 11.15
C LEU A 198 -2.11 -6.95 10.39
N LEU A 199 -2.00 -6.39 9.19
CA LEU A 199 -0.78 -6.32 8.41
C LEU A 199 0.09 -5.15 8.92
N ALA A 200 1.39 -5.39 9.08
CA ALA A 200 2.34 -4.36 9.46
C ALA A 200 3.74 -4.65 8.88
N ASP A 201 4.52 -3.60 8.66
CA ASP A 201 5.85 -3.65 8.06
C ASP A 201 5.89 -4.51 6.79
N THR A 202 4.89 -4.32 5.92
CA THR A 202 4.69 -5.19 4.76
C THR A 202 3.96 -4.47 3.63
N VAL A 203 3.96 -5.09 2.46
CA VAL A 203 3.17 -4.65 1.30
C VAL A 203 1.88 -5.45 1.26
N THR A 204 0.75 -4.77 1.14
CA THR A 204 -0.58 -5.35 1.02
C THR A 204 -0.76 -6.05 -0.34
N PRO A 205 -1.75 -6.95 -0.48
CA PRO A 205 -2.03 -7.64 -1.75
C PRO A 205 -2.28 -6.72 -2.95
N ASP A 206 -2.74 -5.49 -2.73
CA ASP A 206 -2.94 -4.46 -3.76
C ASP A 206 -1.75 -3.50 -3.94
N GLY A 207 -0.60 -3.80 -3.33
CA GLY A 207 0.67 -3.15 -3.64
C GLY A 207 1.00 -1.91 -2.82
N TYR A 208 0.25 -1.59 -1.76
CA TYR A 208 0.56 -0.47 -0.87
C TYR A 208 1.39 -0.94 0.33
N TYR A 209 2.28 -0.07 0.82
CA TYR A 209 3.04 -0.35 2.02
C TYR A 209 2.25 0.07 3.28
N VAL A 210 2.20 -0.82 4.26
CA VAL A 210 1.82 -0.49 5.64
C VAL A 210 3.04 -0.53 6.52
N ASN A 211 3.23 0.52 7.31
CA ASN A 211 4.43 0.68 8.11
C ASN A 211 4.47 -0.27 9.31
N LYS A 212 5.51 -0.17 10.14
CA LYS A 212 5.71 -1.04 11.31
C LYS A 212 4.60 -1.00 12.37
N ARG A 213 3.66 -0.06 12.28
CA ARG A 213 2.46 0.04 13.15
C ARG A 213 1.17 -0.39 12.42
N GLY A 214 1.26 -0.82 11.17
CA GLY A 214 0.13 -1.26 10.36
C GLY A 214 -0.65 -0.12 9.69
N VAL A 215 -0.09 1.08 9.63
CA VAL A 215 -0.71 2.26 9.00
C VAL A 215 -0.22 2.43 7.58
N LEU A 216 -1.12 2.77 6.66
CA LEU A 216 -0.79 3.10 5.26
C LEU A 216 0.28 4.20 5.16
N GLU A 217 1.33 3.94 4.39
CA GLU A 217 2.31 4.93 3.97
C GLU A 217 2.31 5.09 2.45
N ILE A 218 2.20 6.32 1.98
CA ILE A 218 2.53 6.71 0.60
C ILE A 218 3.70 7.69 0.67
N ASP A 219 4.67 7.60 -0.25
CA ASP A 219 5.86 8.47 -0.30
C ASP A 219 6.61 8.66 1.03
N GLY A 220 6.64 7.61 1.87
CA GLY A 220 7.34 7.60 3.16
C GLY A 220 6.65 8.40 4.27
N ARG A 221 5.34 8.62 4.16
CA ARG A 221 4.56 9.33 5.17
C ARG A 221 3.21 8.64 5.41
N GLU A 222 2.80 8.64 6.67
CA GLU A 222 1.51 8.09 7.08
C GLU A 222 0.36 8.95 6.51
N VAL A 223 -0.64 8.26 5.95
CA VAL A 223 -1.87 8.90 5.47
C VAL A 223 -2.85 9.01 6.63
N THR A 224 -3.32 10.22 6.89
CA THR A 224 -4.22 10.55 8.02
C THR A 224 -5.42 11.35 7.52
N HIS A 225 -6.62 10.86 7.80
CA HIS A 225 -7.87 11.54 7.49
C HIS A 225 -8.52 12.10 8.76
N CYS A 226 -9.47 13.00 8.60
CA CYS A 226 -10.36 13.42 9.68
C CYS A 226 -11.82 13.28 9.26
N GLU A 227 -12.74 13.33 10.21
CA GLU A 227 -14.19 13.22 9.95
C GLU A 227 -14.72 14.23 8.93
N GLU A 228 -14.04 15.36 8.76
CA GLU A 228 -14.43 16.42 7.83
C GLU A 228 -13.74 16.36 6.46
N CYS A 229 -12.99 15.29 6.16
CA CYS A 229 -12.35 15.15 4.86
C CYS A 229 -13.33 15.26 3.70
N LEU A 230 -12.93 16.04 2.68
CA LEU A 230 -13.67 16.18 1.44
C LEU A 230 -13.37 15.00 0.50
N TYR A 231 -14.38 14.55 -0.23
CA TYR A 231 -14.27 13.46 -1.19
C TYR A 231 -15.15 13.73 -2.42
N THR A 232 -14.82 13.09 -3.55
CA THR A 232 -15.69 13.10 -4.72
C THR A 232 -16.98 12.34 -4.41
N ALA A 233 -18.14 12.95 -4.69
CA ALA A 233 -19.42 12.39 -4.30
C ALA A 233 -19.63 10.98 -4.86
N SER A 234 -20.38 10.21 -4.08
CA SER A 234 -20.61 8.79 -4.31
C SER A 234 -21.20 8.43 -5.68
N SER A 235 -22.00 9.34 -6.21
CA SER A 235 -22.69 9.26 -7.50
C SER A 235 -21.81 9.67 -8.69
N VAL A 236 -20.64 10.23 -8.44
CA VAL A 236 -19.72 10.72 -9.48
C VAL A 236 -18.82 9.57 -9.92
N ASN A 237 -18.78 9.31 -11.22
CA ASN A 237 -17.89 8.29 -11.77
C ASN A 237 -16.48 8.86 -11.88
N VAL A 238 -15.63 8.51 -10.92
CA VAL A 238 -14.22 8.89 -10.89
C VAL A 238 -13.37 7.64 -11.15
N PRO A 239 -12.71 7.54 -12.33
CA PRO A 239 -11.98 6.32 -12.70
C PRO A 239 -10.85 5.95 -11.73
N ASP A 240 -10.13 6.95 -11.22
CA ASP A 240 -9.12 6.80 -10.17
C ASP A 240 -9.38 7.83 -9.06
N PRO A 241 -10.06 7.42 -7.97
CA PRO A 241 -10.34 8.30 -6.84
C PRO A 241 -9.09 8.82 -6.12
N ASN A 242 -7.91 8.23 -6.34
CA ASN A 242 -6.63 8.62 -5.74
C ASN A 242 -5.79 9.56 -6.62
N HIS A 243 -6.19 9.78 -7.88
CA HIS A 243 -5.52 10.72 -8.79
C HIS A 243 -6.55 11.51 -9.59
N VAL A 244 -7.30 12.38 -8.89
CA VAL A 244 -8.43 13.10 -9.46
C VAL A 244 -8.01 14.49 -9.95
N ASP A 245 -8.26 14.76 -11.22
CA ASP A 245 -8.25 16.13 -11.76
C ASP A 245 -9.60 16.80 -11.44
N LEU A 246 -9.65 17.52 -10.32
CA LEU A 246 -10.87 18.17 -9.82
C LEU A 246 -11.37 19.30 -10.71
N SER A 247 -10.56 19.82 -11.64
CA SER A 247 -11.00 20.84 -12.60
C SER A 247 -12.10 20.35 -13.56
N LYS A 248 -12.29 19.04 -13.64
CA LYS A 248 -13.31 18.37 -14.47
C LYS A 248 -14.67 18.22 -13.80
N TYR A 249 -14.77 18.54 -12.52
CA TYR A 249 -15.97 18.37 -11.71
C TYR A 249 -16.44 19.70 -11.16
N ASN A 250 -17.73 19.81 -10.91
CA ASN A 250 -18.34 20.98 -10.30
C ASN A 250 -18.16 20.94 -8.78
N ASP A 251 -18.20 22.11 -8.15
CA ASP A 251 -18.03 22.23 -6.70
C ASP A 251 -19.08 21.42 -5.91
N TRP A 252 -20.30 21.28 -6.44
CA TRP A 252 -21.38 20.47 -5.85
C TRP A 252 -21.22 18.94 -6.06
N GLU A 253 -20.30 18.52 -6.92
CA GLU A 253 -19.91 17.11 -7.11
C GLU A 253 -18.84 16.68 -6.10
N ILE A 254 -18.31 17.63 -5.32
CA ILE A 254 -17.40 17.40 -4.21
C ILE A 254 -18.23 17.42 -2.92
N GLY A 255 -18.26 16.27 -2.24
CA GLY A 255 -19.02 16.11 -1.01
C GLY A 255 -18.23 16.62 0.19
N ILE A 256 -18.93 17.32 1.08
CA ILE A 256 -18.54 17.51 2.47
C ILE A 256 -19.27 16.43 3.29
N GLY A 257 -18.57 15.59 4.03
CA GLY A 257 -19.27 14.67 4.91
C GLY A 257 -18.38 13.80 5.77
N HIS A 258 -18.96 13.37 6.89
CA HIS A 258 -18.55 12.16 7.60
C HIS A 258 -18.59 11.01 6.60
N SER A 259 -17.45 10.62 6.05
CA SER A 259 -17.46 9.67 4.94
C SER A 259 -17.80 8.27 5.45
N TRP A 260 -19.07 7.90 5.33
CA TRP A 260 -19.57 6.52 5.48
C TRP A 260 -18.86 5.53 4.54
N ARG A 261 -18.15 6.04 3.51
CA ARG A 261 -17.29 5.24 2.62
C ARG A 261 -15.97 4.83 3.26
N MET A 262 -15.52 5.49 4.33
CA MET A 262 -14.28 5.18 5.03
C MET A 262 -14.49 4.13 6.13
N SER A 263 -15.43 3.21 5.98
CA SER A 263 -15.59 2.13 6.97
C SER A 263 -14.64 0.98 6.66
N SER A 264 -14.74 0.44 5.45
CA SER A 264 -13.88 -0.63 4.95
C SER A 264 -13.87 -0.69 3.42
N PHE A 265 -12.77 -1.15 2.84
CA PHE A 265 -12.62 -1.40 1.40
C PHE A 265 -11.93 -2.74 1.16
N PRO A 266 -12.33 -3.51 0.15
CA PRO A 266 -11.53 -4.64 -0.28
C PRO A 266 -10.21 -4.11 -0.88
N TYR A 267 -9.19 -4.97 -0.92
CA TYR A 267 -7.95 -4.66 -1.63
C TYR A 267 -8.22 -4.23 -3.09
N GLY A 268 -7.47 -3.23 -3.53
CA GLY A 268 -7.61 -2.60 -4.85
C GLY A 268 -8.71 -1.54 -4.93
N LYS A 269 -9.40 -1.25 -3.82
CA LYS A 269 -10.46 -0.23 -3.73
C LYS A 269 -10.19 0.86 -2.69
N LEU A 270 -9.01 0.88 -2.07
CA LEU A 270 -8.61 1.91 -1.11
C LEU A 270 -8.74 3.32 -1.70
N ILE A 271 -9.27 4.26 -0.91
CA ILE A 271 -9.38 5.67 -1.28
C ILE A 271 -8.70 6.53 -0.22
N TYR A 272 -7.46 6.95 -0.47
CA TYR A 272 -6.66 7.75 0.46
C TYR A 272 -6.50 9.22 0.03
N ASN A 273 -7.10 9.62 -1.10
CA ASN A 273 -7.05 11.00 -1.59
C ASN A 273 -7.60 12.00 -0.58
N HIS A 274 -7.00 13.19 -0.55
CA HIS A 274 -7.49 14.37 0.16
C HIS A 274 -7.96 15.42 -0.82
N VAL A 275 -9.17 15.92 -0.62
CA VAL A 275 -9.64 17.12 -1.31
C VAL A 275 -9.58 18.30 -0.34
N THR A 276 -9.06 19.45 -0.78
CA THR A 276 -8.98 20.67 0.04
C THR A 276 -9.42 21.91 -0.76
N GLY A 277 -9.59 23.05 -0.08
CA GLY A 277 -9.80 24.34 -0.72
C GLY A 277 -11.25 24.74 -1.00
N MET A 278 -12.23 23.98 -0.49
CA MET A 278 -13.66 24.32 -0.62
C MET A 278 -14.12 25.34 0.44
N ASP A 279 -14.76 26.42 0.00
CA ASP A 279 -15.52 27.35 0.86
C ASP A 279 -16.88 26.74 1.23
N ARG A 280 -17.06 26.35 2.51
CA ARG A 280 -18.30 25.73 3.00
C ARG A 280 -19.46 26.71 3.10
N GLU A 281 -19.19 27.99 3.35
CA GLU A 281 -20.24 29.01 3.50
C GLU A 281 -20.91 29.32 2.16
N GLN A 282 -20.16 29.21 1.06
CA GLN A 282 -20.64 29.43 -0.31
C GLN A 282 -21.00 28.13 -1.05
N GLY A 283 -21.00 26.99 -0.37
CA GLY A 283 -21.26 25.69 -1.01
C GLY A 283 -20.25 25.34 -2.12
N GLY A 284 -19.01 25.81 -1.96
CA GLY A 284 -17.91 25.60 -2.89
C GLY A 284 -17.80 26.62 -4.04
N ILE A 285 -18.80 27.46 -4.27
CA ILE A 285 -18.82 28.39 -5.42
C ILE A 285 -17.57 29.29 -5.42
N GLY A 286 -16.79 29.25 -6.50
CA GLY A 286 -15.61 30.11 -6.70
C GLY A 286 -14.37 29.67 -5.92
N SER A 287 -14.43 28.49 -5.29
CA SER A 287 -13.32 27.87 -4.56
C SER A 287 -12.21 27.43 -5.49
N ASN A 288 -10.98 27.41 -4.98
CA ASN A 288 -9.85 26.74 -5.62
C ASN A 288 -9.71 25.34 -5.03
N ILE A 289 -10.58 24.42 -5.45
CA ILE A 289 -10.57 23.03 -4.97
C ILE A 289 -9.40 22.29 -5.62
N VAL A 290 -8.61 21.61 -4.80
CA VAL A 290 -7.39 20.91 -5.21
C VAL A 290 -7.36 19.51 -4.62
N SER A 291 -6.93 18.54 -5.44
CA SER A 291 -6.73 17.16 -5.03
C SER A 291 -5.30 17.02 -4.58
N HIS A 292 -5.11 16.40 -3.42
CA HIS A 292 -3.81 16.13 -2.87
C HIS A 292 -3.75 14.68 -2.40
N ASN A 293 -2.61 14.07 -2.65
CA ASN A 293 -2.21 12.87 -1.91
C ASN A 293 -1.44 13.29 -0.64
N ASP A 294 -1.62 14.54 -0.18
CA ASP A 294 -0.78 15.15 0.85
C ASP A 294 -1.03 14.54 2.23
N PHE A 295 0.10 14.34 2.89
CA PHE A 295 0.27 13.61 4.12
C PHE A 295 0.21 14.52 5.35
N GLY A 296 -0.55 14.09 6.34
CA GLY A 296 -0.60 14.73 7.65
C GLY A 296 -1.81 15.62 7.80
N VAL A 297 -2.74 15.16 8.63
CA VAL A 297 -3.94 15.84 9.14
C VAL A 297 -4.73 16.52 8.03
N CYS A 298 -5.78 15.84 7.60
CA CYS A 298 -6.82 16.41 6.75
C CYS A 298 -7.09 17.87 7.14
N ALA A 299 -6.64 18.80 6.29
CA ALA A 299 -6.36 20.19 6.66
C ALA A 299 -7.62 21.05 6.88
N VAL A 300 -8.74 20.43 7.23
CA VAL A 300 -10.00 21.10 7.54
C VAL A 300 -9.97 21.66 8.98
N GLY A 301 -9.33 20.94 9.92
CA GLY A 301 -9.28 21.35 11.34
C GLY A 301 -8.26 22.45 11.67
N ASN A 302 -7.05 22.41 11.08
CA ASN A 302 -6.00 23.40 11.40
C ASN A 302 -6.12 24.72 10.62
N ALA A 303 -7.18 24.87 9.85
CA ALA A 303 -7.32 25.96 8.94
C ALA A 303 -8.51 26.86 9.27
N GLU A 304 -8.55 27.41 10.49
CA GLU A 304 -9.33 28.64 10.75
C GLU A 304 -8.99 29.80 9.77
N ASN A 305 -8.02 29.63 8.85
CA ASN A 305 -7.63 30.59 7.82
C ASN A 305 -7.44 30.07 6.37
N SER A 306 -7.66 28.79 6.00
CA SER A 306 -7.50 28.36 4.58
C SER A 306 -8.72 28.67 3.71
N TYR A 307 -9.84 29.08 4.31
CA TYR A 307 -11.13 29.32 3.67
C TYR A 307 -11.23 30.59 2.79
N LYS A 308 -10.13 31.12 2.25
CA LYS A 308 -10.14 32.42 1.52
C LYS A 308 -9.33 32.45 0.22
N HIS A 309 -9.25 31.33 -0.50
CA HIS A 309 -8.70 31.34 -1.86
C HIS A 309 -9.82 31.46 -2.89
N THR A 310 -10.39 32.66 -3.00
CA THR A 310 -11.20 33.04 -4.16
C THR A 310 -10.29 33.11 -5.40
N LYS A 311 -10.73 32.54 -6.53
CA LYS A 311 -10.10 32.82 -7.82
C LYS A 311 -10.10 34.33 -8.07
N LYS A 312 -8.93 34.92 -8.25
CA LYS A 312 -8.81 36.26 -8.86
C LYS A 312 -9.12 36.19 -10.35
#